data_AF-A0A9X6VRR0-F1
#
_entry.id   AF-A0A9X6VRR0-F1
#
_cell.length_a   1.000
_cell.length_b   1.000
_cell.length_c   1.000
_cell.angle_alpha   90.00
_cell.angle_beta   90.00
_cell.angle_gamma   90.00
#
_symmetry.space_group_name_H-M   'P 1'
#
loop_
_entity.id
_entity.type
_entity.pdbx_description
1 polymer ?
#
loop_
_entity_poly.entity_id
_entity_poly.type
_entity_poly.pdbx_seq_one_letter_code
_entity_poly.pdbx_strand_id
1 'polypeptide(L)'
;TGSTGPTGPTGPTGPTGPTGPTGPTGPTGFNLPAGPASITLTSNETTACVSTQGNNTLFFSGQVLVNGIPTPGVVVSFSFSNPSLAFMVPLAVITNASGNFTAVFLAANGPGTVTVTASLLDSPGTMASVIITIVNCP
;
A
#
# COMPACT_ATOMS: atom_id res chain seq x y z
N THR A 1 -35.30 14.43 63.23
CA THR A 1 -34.76 13.73 62.04
C THR A 1 -35.15 14.54 60.82
N GLY A 2 -34.17 15.12 60.10
CA GLY A 2 -34.43 15.86 58.86
C GLY A 2 -33.81 15.09 57.69
N SER A 3 -34.63 14.62 56.76
CA SER A 3 -34.21 13.88 55.57
C SER A 3 -33.40 14.78 54.63
N THR A 4 -32.21 14.33 54.22
CA THR A 4 -31.38 14.99 53.20
C THR A 4 -32.15 15.12 51.88
N GLY A 5 -32.14 16.32 51.28
CA GLY A 5 -32.87 16.63 50.05
C GLY A 5 -32.34 15.91 48.81
N PRO A 6 -33.14 15.83 47.72
CA PRO A 6 -32.78 15.11 46.51
C PRO A 6 -31.61 15.77 45.76
N THR A 7 -30.75 14.94 45.17
CA THR A 7 -29.61 15.38 44.34
C THR A 7 -30.13 16.11 43.07
N GLY A 8 -29.49 17.23 42.73
CA GLY A 8 -29.86 18.06 41.58
C GLY A 8 -29.61 17.38 40.21
N PRO A 9 -30.19 17.93 39.12
CA PRO A 9 -30.09 17.35 37.78
C PRO A 9 -28.67 17.40 37.21
N THR A 10 -28.33 16.41 36.39
CA THR A 10 -27.05 16.34 35.66
C THR A 10 -26.95 17.48 34.63
N GLY A 11 -25.77 18.11 34.54
CA GLY A 11 -25.52 19.22 33.61
C GLY A 11 -25.48 18.82 32.12
N PRO A 12 -25.51 19.80 31.20
CA PRO A 12 -25.53 19.54 29.76
C PRO A 12 -24.22 18.93 29.23
N THR A 13 -24.32 18.14 28.16
CA THR A 13 -23.16 17.59 27.45
C THR A 13 -22.33 18.71 26.81
N GLY A 14 -20.99 18.62 26.91
CA GLY A 14 -20.06 19.61 26.34
C GLY A 14 -20.03 19.62 24.79
N PRO A 15 -19.41 20.65 24.18
CA PRO A 15 -19.34 20.79 22.73
C PRO A 15 -18.48 19.70 22.07
N THR A 16 -18.78 19.38 20.81
CA THR A 16 -17.95 18.50 19.97
C THR A 16 -16.58 19.13 19.72
N GLY A 17 -15.50 18.31 19.80
CA GLY A 17 -14.12 18.77 19.60
C GLY A 17 -13.79 19.19 18.15
N PRO A 18 -12.65 19.85 17.92
CA PRO A 18 -12.24 20.33 16.60
C PRO A 18 -11.98 19.17 15.61
N THR A 19 -12.16 19.43 14.31
CA THR A 19 -11.74 18.51 13.25
C THR A 19 -10.21 18.36 13.25
N GLY A 20 -9.70 17.13 13.07
CA GLY A 20 -8.26 16.84 13.05
C GLY A 20 -7.50 17.47 11.88
N PRO A 21 -6.15 17.49 11.91
CA PRO A 21 -5.34 18.09 10.86
C PRO A 21 -5.50 17.38 9.51
N THR A 22 -5.34 18.11 8.41
CA THR A 22 -5.22 17.51 7.06
C THR A 22 -3.95 16.65 6.99
N GLY A 23 -4.03 15.46 6.36
CA GLY A 23 -2.89 14.55 6.22
C GLY A 23 -1.76 15.11 5.35
N PRO A 24 -0.55 14.52 5.37
CA PRO A 24 0.59 15.01 4.60
C PRO A 24 0.31 14.95 3.08
N THR A 25 0.80 15.95 2.34
CA THR A 25 0.86 15.90 0.87
C THR A 25 1.71 14.71 0.42
N GLY A 26 1.24 13.94 -0.56
CA GLY A 26 1.99 12.79 -1.10
C GLY A 26 3.33 13.20 -1.73
N PRO A 27 4.24 12.24 -1.96
CA PRO A 27 5.54 12.54 -2.57
C PRO A 27 5.37 13.15 -3.97
N THR A 28 6.08 14.26 -4.25
CA THR A 28 6.16 14.83 -5.59
C THR A 28 7.05 13.91 -6.45
N GLY A 29 6.45 13.23 -7.44
CA GLY A 29 7.20 12.41 -8.41
C GLY A 29 8.02 13.26 -9.38
N PHE A 30 9.09 12.69 -9.94
CA PHE A 30 9.78 13.26 -11.09
C PHE A 30 9.07 12.81 -12.37
N ASN A 31 8.73 13.74 -13.26
CA ASN A 31 8.17 13.42 -14.57
C ASN A 31 9.13 12.52 -15.35
N LEU A 32 8.61 11.39 -15.87
CA LEU A 32 9.39 10.51 -16.74
C LEU A 32 10.02 11.27 -17.92
N PRO A 33 11.32 11.05 -18.22
CA PRO A 33 11.90 11.49 -19.47
C PRO A 33 11.11 10.94 -20.67
N ALA A 34 11.06 11.70 -21.77
CA ALA A 34 10.36 11.25 -22.98
C ALA A 34 11.00 9.97 -23.55
N GLY A 35 10.17 8.95 -23.80
CA GLY A 35 10.58 7.70 -24.44
C GLY A 35 9.77 6.49 -23.98
N PRO A 36 9.90 5.33 -24.65
CA PRO A 36 9.36 4.07 -24.14
C PRO A 36 9.91 3.74 -22.75
N ALA A 37 8.99 3.57 -21.81
CA ALA A 37 9.28 3.09 -20.47
C ALA A 37 8.91 1.61 -20.33
N SER A 38 9.71 0.89 -19.55
CA SER A 38 9.45 -0.49 -19.14
C SER A 38 9.60 -0.63 -17.64
N ILE A 39 8.78 -1.49 -17.04
CA ILE A 39 8.85 -1.85 -15.62
C ILE A 39 8.93 -3.36 -15.49
N THR A 40 9.78 -3.83 -14.57
CA THR A 40 9.82 -5.22 -14.11
C THR A 40 9.26 -5.29 -12.70
N LEU A 41 8.53 -6.35 -12.39
CA LEU A 41 8.04 -6.65 -11.06
C LEU A 41 8.31 -8.12 -10.72
N THR A 42 8.90 -8.36 -9.57
CA THR A 42 9.20 -9.69 -9.04
C THR A 42 8.83 -9.75 -7.57
N SER A 43 8.42 -10.94 -7.11
CA SER A 43 8.22 -11.26 -5.70
C SER A 43 9.18 -12.37 -5.31
N ASN A 44 9.63 -12.39 -4.05
CA ASN A 44 10.48 -13.47 -3.54
C ASN A 44 9.76 -14.83 -3.51
N GLU A 45 8.43 -14.82 -3.34
CA GLU A 45 7.58 -16.00 -3.34
C GLU A 45 6.25 -15.69 -4.07
N THR A 46 5.51 -16.72 -4.45
CA THR A 46 4.17 -16.57 -5.07
C THR A 46 3.03 -17.07 -4.18
N THR A 47 3.34 -17.57 -3.00
CA THR A 47 2.36 -18.01 -2.01
C THR A 47 2.55 -17.24 -0.71
N ALA A 48 1.47 -16.67 -0.17
CA ALA A 48 1.45 -16.01 1.13
C ALA A 48 0.52 -16.75 2.09
N CYS A 49 0.89 -16.78 3.37
CA CYS A 49 0.07 -17.34 4.43
C CYS A 49 -0.78 -16.28 5.10
N VAL A 50 -2.01 -16.62 5.47
CA VAL A 50 -2.75 -15.92 6.52
C VAL A 50 -2.93 -16.88 7.71
N SER A 51 -2.16 -16.65 8.77
CA SER A 51 -2.18 -17.42 10.03
C SER A 51 -1.77 -16.49 11.19
N THR A 52 -2.18 -16.80 12.43
CA THR A 52 -1.73 -16.10 13.64
C THR A 52 -0.24 -16.31 13.94
N GLN A 53 0.41 -17.25 13.26
CA GLN A 53 1.82 -17.63 13.44
C GLN A 53 2.64 -17.68 12.13
N GLY A 54 2.03 -17.48 10.96
CA GLY A 54 2.70 -17.62 9.65
C GLY A 54 3.28 -16.32 9.10
N ASN A 55 4.25 -16.43 8.18
CA ASN A 55 4.74 -15.27 7.43
C ASN A 55 3.71 -14.85 6.37
N ASN A 56 2.99 -13.75 6.65
CA ASN A 56 2.04 -13.12 5.74
C ASN A 56 2.66 -12.01 4.89
N THR A 57 3.99 -11.88 4.92
CA THR A 57 4.74 -10.83 4.24
C THR A 57 5.56 -11.39 3.08
N LEU A 58 5.44 -10.75 1.92
CA LEU A 58 6.28 -11.01 0.75
C LEU A 58 7.02 -9.74 0.35
N PHE A 59 8.23 -9.90 -0.15
CA PHE A 59 9.06 -8.80 -0.64
C PHE A 59 8.96 -8.72 -2.16
N PHE A 60 8.50 -7.55 -2.61
CA PHE A 60 8.45 -7.20 -4.01
C PHE A 60 9.63 -6.30 -4.35
N SER A 61 10.16 -6.51 -5.54
CA SER A 61 11.22 -5.69 -6.11
C SER A 61 11.01 -5.54 -7.61
N GLY A 62 11.62 -4.51 -8.17
CA GLY A 62 11.56 -4.25 -9.59
C GLY A 62 12.50 -3.15 -10.02
N GLN A 63 12.50 -2.90 -11.32
CA GLN A 63 13.30 -1.85 -11.94
C GLN A 63 12.48 -1.13 -13.01
N VAL A 64 12.69 0.18 -13.12
CA VAL A 64 12.16 1.00 -14.20
C VAL A 64 13.29 1.43 -15.12
N LEU A 65 13.09 1.22 -16.41
CA LEU A 65 13.99 1.66 -17.46
C LEU A 65 13.24 2.58 -18.42
N VAL A 66 13.89 3.63 -18.89
CA VAL A 66 13.41 4.50 -19.98
C VAL A 66 14.46 4.43 -21.09
N ASN A 67 14.05 4.08 -22.31
CA ASN A 67 14.98 3.81 -23.41
C ASN A 67 16.08 2.77 -23.06
N GLY A 68 15.75 1.82 -22.18
CA GLY A 68 16.71 0.81 -21.71
C GLY A 68 17.71 1.31 -20.65
N ILE A 69 17.55 2.52 -20.12
CA ILE A 69 18.42 3.08 -19.08
C ILE A 69 17.69 3.12 -17.73
N PRO A 70 18.31 2.63 -16.63
CA PRO A 70 17.71 2.71 -15.30
C PRO A 70 17.41 4.16 -14.91
N THR A 71 16.17 4.43 -14.52
CA THR A 71 15.68 5.80 -14.33
C THR A 71 15.28 6.06 -12.87
N PRO A 72 15.97 6.97 -12.16
CA PRO A 72 15.64 7.34 -10.78
C PRO A 72 14.44 8.29 -10.70
N GLY A 73 13.84 8.39 -9.52
CA GLY A 73 12.80 9.40 -9.23
C GLY A 73 11.42 9.06 -9.77
N VAL A 74 11.24 7.89 -10.39
CA VAL A 74 9.98 7.47 -10.99
C VAL A 74 9.03 6.95 -9.92
N VAL A 75 7.81 7.45 -9.92
CA VAL A 75 6.75 6.95 -9.04
C VAL A 75 6.15 5.68 -9.63
N VAL A 76 6.29 4.58 -8.88
CA VAL A 76 5.63 3.31 -9.15
C VAL A 76 4.46 3.18 -8.19
N SER A 77 3.26 3.07 -8.75
CA SER A 77 2.03 2.84 -8.00
C SER A 77 1.63 1.38 -8.09
N PHE A 78 1.04 0.87 -7.02
CA PHE A 78 0.56 -0.50 -7.00
C PHE A 78 -0.94 -0.61 -6.87
N SER A 79 -1.50 -1.57 -7.59
CA SER A 79 -2.92 -1.91 -7.55
C SER A 79 -3.11 -3.42 -7.39
N PHE A 80 -4.30 -3.79 -6.94
CA PHE A 80 -4.64 -5.16 -6.57
C PHE A 80 -5.96 -5.55 -7.24
N SER A 81 -6.03 -6.74 -7.82
CA SER A 81 -7.31 -7.27 -8.36
C SER A 81 -8.37 -7.47 -7.27
N ASN A 82 -7.95 -7.70 -6.02
CA ASN A 82 -8.83 -7.78 -4.87
C ASN A 82 -8.17 -7.14 -3.63
N PRO A 83 -8.42 -5.84 -3.35
CA PRO A 83 -7.79 -5.12 -2.24
C PRO A 83 -8.30 -5.55 -0.86
N SER A 84 -9.35 -6.37 -0.78
CA SER A 84 -9.78 -6.90 0.53
C SER A 84 -8.86 -8.01 1.03
N LEU A 85 -8.09 -8.66 0.16
CA LEU A 85 -7.26 -9.81 0.54
C LEU A 85 -5.85 -9.42 0.98
N ALA A 86 -5.32 -8.31 0.48
CA ALA A 86 -3.96 -7.87 0.75
C ALA A 86 -3.78 -6.37 0.46
N PHE A 87 -2.69 -5.82 0.98
CA PHE A 87 -2.27 -4.45 0.71
C PHE A 87 -0.74 -4.36 0.55
N MET A 88 -0.26 -3.22 0.06
CA MET A 88 1.17 -2.94 -0.07
C MET A 88 1.62 -1.84 0.87
N VAL A 89 2.84 -1.99 1.38
CA VAL A 89 3.53 -1.00 2.17
C VAL A 89 4.90 -0.71 1.53
N PRO A 90 5.13 0.51 1.02
CA PRO A 90 4.12 1.55 0.74
C PRO A 90 3.33 1.24 -0.55
N LEU A 91 2.14 1.85 -0.71
CA LEU A 91 1.28 1.69 -1.89
C LEU A 91 1.83 2.40 -3.15
N ALA A 92 2.80 3.29 -2.96
CA ALA A 92 3.59 3.88 -4.03
C ALA A 92 5.05 4.04 -3.56
N VAL A 93 5.99 3.81 -4.46
CA VAL A 93 7.43 3.88 -4.22
C VAL A 93 8.10 4.77 -5.26
N ILE A 94 9.26 5.32 -4.93
CA ILE A 94 10.09 6.07 -5.86
C ILE A 94 11.32 5.24 -6.19
N THR A 95 11.68 5.16 -7.47
CA THR A 95 12.90 4.45 -7.89
C THR A 95 14.17 5.14 -7.39
N ASN A 96 15.16 4.35 -6.97
CA ASN A 96 16.47 4.84 -6.56
C ASN A 96 17.36 5.19 -7.76
N ALA A 97 18.62 5.60 -7.50
CA ALA A 97 19.62 5.94 -8.52
C ALA A 97 19.80 4.89 -9.63
N SER A 98 19.57 3.61 -9.30
CA SER A 98 19.68 2.48 -10.22
C SER A 98 18.33 2.08 -10.84
N GLY A 99 17.31 2.95 -10.78
CA GLY A 99 15.97 2.66 -11.27
C GLY A 99 15.21 1.59 -10.48
N ASN A 100 15.77 1.12 -9.36
CA ASN A 100 15.20 0.01 -8.60
C ASN A 100 14.20 0.50 -7.57
N PHE A 101 13.22 -0.34 -7.26
CA PHE A 101 12.27 -0.12 -6.17
C PHE A 101 11.99 -1.42 -5.42
N THR A 102 11.53 -1.29 -4.18
CA THR A 102 11.09 -2.40 -3.34
C THR A 102 9.81 -2.04 -2.60
N ALA A 103 8.96 -3.02 -2.37
CA ALA A 103 7.74 -2.87 -1.60
C ALA A 103 7.43 -4.14 -0.82
N VAL A 104 6.64 -4.03 0.25
CA VAL A 104 6.22 -5.18 1.04
C VAL A 104 4.75 -5.45 0.79
N PHE A 105 4.45 -6.67 0.38
CA PHE A 105 3.10 -7.19 0.31
C PHE A 105 2.71 -7.81 1.65
N LEU A 106 1.50 -7.52 2.11
CA LEU A 106 0.94 -8.06 3.34
C LEU A 106 -0.40 -8.73 3.03
N ALA A 107 -0.48 -10.05 3.24
CA ALA A 107 -1.74 -10.77 3.20
C ALA A 107 -2.57 -10.44 4.45
N ALA A 108 -3.80 -9.99 4.23
CA ALA A 108 -4.68 -9.47 5.27
C ALA A 108 -5.87 -10.40 5.56
N ASN A 109 -6.43 -11.05 4.53
CA ASN A 109 -7.61 -11.90 4.66
C ASN A 109 -7.43 -13.24 3.94
N GLY A 110 -8.34 -14.17 4.26
CA GLY A 110 -8.42 -15.60 3.88
C GLY A 110 -8.15 -15.96 2.42
N PRO A 111 -8.26 -17.26 2.06
CA PRO A 111 -7.60 -17.78 0.89
C PRO A 111 -8.19 -17.20 -0.40
N GLY A 112 -7.33 -16.97 -1.37
CA GLY A 112 -7.71 -16.38 -2.64
C GLY A 112 -6.51 -16.01 -3.47
N THR A 113 -6.76 -15.52 -4.67
CA THR A 113 -5.70 -15.12 -5.59
C THR A 113 -5.76 -13.61 -5.82
N VAL A 114 -4.60 -12.98 -5.74
CA VAL A 114 -4.45 -11.54 -5.91
C VAL A 114 -3.43 -11.29 -7.01
N THR A 115 -3.85 -10.58 -8.05
CA THR A 115 -2.91 -10.03 -9.04
C THR A 115 -2.44 -8.68 -8.54
N VAL A 116 -1.15 -8.56 -8.26
CA VAL A 116 -0.48 -7.31 -7.93
C VAL A 116 0.02 -6.70 -9.22
N THR A 117 -0.36 -5.45 -9.50
CA THR A 117 0.06 -4.73 -10.70
C THR A 117 0.80 -3.46 -10.30
N ALA A 118 2.05 -3.33 -10.75
CA ALA A 118 2.84 -2.12 -10.67
C ALA A 118 2.65 -1.31 -11.96
N SER A 119 2.44 -0.01 -11.83
CA SER A 119 2.28 0.91 -12.96
C SER A 119 3.01 2.22 -12.71
N LEU A 120 3.49 2.85 -13.79
CA LEU A 120 4.16 4.14 -13.70
C LEU A 120 3.13 5.27 -13.70
N LEU A 121 3.23 6.22 -12.77
CA LEU A 121 2.26 7.32 -12.66
C LEU A 121 2.18 8.15 -13.96
N ASP A 122 3.33 8.48 -14.56
CA ASP A 122 3.40 9.29 -15.78
C ASP A 122 3.24 8.46 -17.07
N SER A 123 3.17 7.13 -16.97
CA SER A 123 2.89 6.22 -18.09
C SER A 123 2.03 5.05 -17.62
N PRO A 124 0.72 5.25 -17.38
CA PRO A 124 -0.14 4.23 -16.78
C PRO A 124 -0.26 2.94 -17.61
N GLY A 125 0.01 3.02 -18.92
CA GLY A 125 0.05 1.85 -19.81
C GLY A 125 1.29 0.96 -19.62
N THR A 126 2.34 1.46 -18.97
CA THR A 126 3.54 0.69 -18.63
C THR A 126 3.29 -0.05 -17.32
N MET A 127 2.99 -1.34 -17.41
CA MET A 127 2.61 -2.17 -16.27
C MET A 127 3.39 -3.48 -16.20
N ALA A 128 3.56 -4.00 -14.99
CA ALA A 128 4.01 -5.37 -14.74
C ALA A 128 3.18 -5.98 -13.61
N SER A 129 2.89 -7.27 -13.71
CA SER A 129 2.01 -7.95 -12.77
C SER A 129 2.61 -9.26 -12.27
N VAL A 130 2.32 -9.57 -11.00
CA VAL A 130 2.67 -10.84 -10.35
C VAL A 130 1.40 -11.38 -9.68
N ILE A 131 1.17 -12.69 -9.82
CA ILE A 131 0.05 -13.37 -9.18
C ILE A 131 0.52 -13.95 -7.85
N ILE A 132 -0.16 -13.61 -6.76
CA ILE A 132 0.05 -14.17 -5.42
C ILE A 132 -1.16 -15.01 -5.03
N THR A 133 -0.90 -16.22 -4.57
CA THR A 133 -1.90 -17.09 -3.97
C THR A 133 -1.82 -16.96 -2.45
N ILE A 134 -2.91 -16.55 -1.83
CA ILE A 134 -3.04 -16.48 -0.39
C ILE A 134 -3.72 -17.77 0.06
N VAL A 135 -3.13 -18.45 1.03
CA VAL A 135 -3.66 -19.68 1.60
C VAL A 135 -3.82 -19.56 3.11
N ASN A 136 -4.75 -20.32 3.66
CA ASN A 136 -4.81 -20.53 5.11
C ASN A 136 -3.68 -21.47 5.49
N CYS A 137 -2.78 -20.99 6.33
CA CYS A 137 -1.72 -21.82 6.88
C CYS A 137 -2.18 -22.40 8.22
N PRO A 138 -1.73 -23.62 8.57
CA PRO A 138 -2.08 -24.26 9.83
C PRO A 138 -1.62 -23.44 11.05
#